data_AF-A0A9E3EF20-F1
#
_entry.id   AF-A0A9E3EF20-F1
#
_cell.length_a   1.000
_cell.length_b   1.000
_cell.length_c   1.000
_cell.angle_alpha   90.00
_cell.angle_beta   90.00
_cell.angle_gamma   90.00
#
_symmetry.space_group_name_H-M   'P 1'
#
loop_
_entity.id
_entity.type
_entity.pdbx_description
1 polymer ?
#
loop_
_entity_poly.entity_id
_entity_poly.type
_entity_poly.pdbx_seq_one_letter_code
_entity_poly.pdbx_strand_id
1 'polypeptide(L)' 'MLSDIVVGRELKGGVFVKVHGLSLPGYGFYVVHVPNHPEQTRIDAFSTWLRSVT' A
#
# COMPACT_ATOMS: atom_id res chain seq x y z
N MET A 1 8.51 -9.44 9.13
CA MET A 1 8.01 -8.07 8.87
C MET A 1 6.50 -8.16 8.80
N LEU A 2 5.78 -7.36 9.59
CA LEU A 2 4.32 -7.30 9.53
C LEU A 2 3.96 -6.00 8.81
N SER A 3 3.13 -6.08 7.77
CA SER A 3 2.61 -4.88 7.11
C SER A 3 1.69 -4.14 8.07
N ASP A 4 1.84 -2.83 8.18
CA ASP A 4 0.97 -1.98 9.02
C ASP A 4 -0.51 -2.10 8.64
N ILE A 5 -0.79 -2.51 7.39
CA ILE A 5 -2.15 -2.83 6.91
C ILE A 5 -2.75 -4.00 7.70
N VAL A 6 -1.95 -5.02 7.99
CA VAL A 6 -2.40 -6.25 8.66
C VAL A 6 -2.50 -6.05 10.17
N VAL A 7 -1.60 -5.25 10.75
CA VAL A 7 -1.50 -5.06 12.21
C VAL A 7 -2.02 -3.71 12.70
N GLY A 8 -2.81 -3.03 11.88
CA GLY A 8 -3.28 -1.67 12.15
C GLY A 8 -4.12 -1.57 13.42
N ARG A 9 -4.84 -2.63 13.80
CA ARG A 9 -5.64 -2.68 15.03
C ARG A 9 -4.74 -2.73 16.26
N GLU A 10 -3.71 -3.55 16.22
CA GLU A 10 -2.75 -3.78 17.29
C GLU A 10 -1.84 -2.57 17.47
N LEU A 11 -1.49 -1.89 16.36
CA LEU A 11 -0.81 -0.59 16.39
C LEU A 11 -1.68 0.48 17.03
N LYS A 12 -2.97 0.59 16.64
CA LYS A 12 -3.91 1.55 17.25
C LYS A 12 -4.18 1.26 18.73
N GLY A 13 -4.24 0.00 19.10
CA GLY A 13 -4.44 -0.45 20.48
C GLY A 13 -3.19 -0.35 21.36
N GLY A 14 -2.05 0.06 20.80
CA GLY A 14 -0.77 0.14 21.52
C GLY A 14 -0.17 -1.22 21.91
N VAL A 15 -0.75 -2.32 21.43
CA VAL A 15 -0.22 -3.68 21.63
C VAL A 15 1.08 -3.84 20.86
N PHE A 16 1.16 -3.25 19.67
CA PHE A 16 2.38 -3.15 18.89
C PHE A 16 2.89 -1.72 18.85
N VAL A 17 4.22 -1.58 18.92
CA VAL A 17 4.92 -0.31 18.78
C VAL A 17 5.81 -0.40 17.54
N LYS A 18 5.64 0.55 16.62
CA LYS A 18 6.48 0.63 15.42
C LYS A 18 7.85 1.18 15.79
N VAL A 19 8.86 0.31 15.82
CA VAL A 19 10.22 0.67 16.26
C VAL A 19 11.02 1.34 15.14
N HIS A 20 10.84 0.92 13.89
CA HIS A 20 11.48 1.54 12.73
C HIS A 20 10.57 1.53 11.50
N GLY A 21 10.50 2.66 10.79
CA GLY A 21 9.96 2.75 9.44
C GLY A 21 10.94 2.17 8.42
N LEU A 22 11.24 0.89 8.54
CA LEU A 22 12.25 0.23 7.71
C LEU A 22 11.72 0.12 6.28
N SER A 23 12.10 1.06 5.42
CA SER A 23 11.91 0.95 3.97
C SER A 23 13.04 0.07 3.45
N LEU A 24 12.74 -1.19 3.17
CA LEU A 24 13.71 -2.10 2.59
C LEU A 24 13.94 -1.69 1.13
N PRO A 25 15.17 -1.28 0.73
CA PRO A 25 15.46 -0.95 -0.66
C PRO A 25 15.08 -2.13 -1.56
N GLY A 26 14.29 -1.85 -2.60
CA GLY A 26 13.76 -2.88 -3.51
C GLY A 26 12.37 -3.40 -3.18
N TYR A 27 11.78 -3.03 -2.04
CA TYR A 27 10.39 -3.37 -1.71
C TYR A 27 9.47 -2.17 -1.91
N GLY A 28 8.35 -2.38 -2.59
CA GLY A 28 7.35 -1.35 -2.88
C GLY A 28 5.99 -1.96 -3.17
N PHE A 29 4.95 -1.13 -3.13
CA PHE A 29 3.61 -1.49 -3.52
C PHE A 29 3.38 -1.06 -4.97
N TYR A 30 2.91 -1.99 -5.80
CA TYR A 30 2.69 -1.76 -7.23
C TYR A 30 1.24 -2.06 -7.59
N VAL A 31 0.64 -1.19 -8.41
CA VAL A 31 -0.62 -1.50 -9.08
C VAL A 31 -0.28 -2.32 -10.33
N VAL A 32 -0.85 -3.50 -10.46
CA VAL A 32 -0.62 -4.41 -11.58
C VAL A 32 -1.96 -4.76 -12.23
N HIS A 33 -2.02 -4.71 -13.55
CA HIS A 33 -3.20 -5.09 -14.32
C HIS A 33 -2.78 -5.77 -15.63
N VAL A 34 -3.71 -6.50 -16.25
CA VAL A 34 -3.45 -7.08 -17.57
C VAL A 34 -3.36 -5.99 -18.64
N PRO A 35 -2.53 -6.18 -19.68
CA PRO A 35 -2.51 -5.27 -20.82
C PRO A 35 -3.90 -5.15 -21.47
N ASN A 36 -4.24 -3.95 -21.97
CA ASN A 36 -5.52 -3.65 -22.63
C ASN A 36 -6.75 -3.98 -21.77
N HIS A 37 -6.67 -3.74 -20.46
CA HIS A 37 -7.79 -3.98 -19.56
C HIS A 37 -9.00 -3.11 -19.96
N PRO A 38 -10.23 -3.65 -20.04
CA PRO A 38 -11.41 -2.90 -20.48
C PRO A 38 -11.72 -1.67 -19.60
N GLU A 39 -11.27 -1.70 -18.34
CA GLU A 39 -11.45 -0.63 -17.36
C GLU A 39 -10.18 0.23 -17.17
N GLN A 40 -9.34 0.39 -18.20
CA GLN A 40 -8.07 1.14 -18.09
C GLN A 40 -8.26 2.53 -17.46
N THR A 41 -9.29 3.27 -17.87
CA THR A 41 -9.61 4.59 -17.31
C THR A 41 -9.84 4.56 -15.79
N ARG A 42 -10.51 3.52 -15.27
CA ARG A 42 -10.72 3.36 -13.82
C ARG A 42 -9.43 2.98 -13.10
N ILE A 43 -8.61 2.14 -13.72
CA ILE A 43 -7.29 1.76 -13.17
C ILE A 43 -6.37 2.99 -13.09
N ASP A 44 -6.38 3.86 -14.09
CA ASP A 44 -5.59 5.09 -14.11
C ASP A 44 -6.07 6.07 -13.05
N ALA A 45 -7.39 6.23 -12.90
CA ALA A 45 -7.98 7.05 -11.85
C ALA A 45 -7.64 6.52 -10.45
N PHE A 46 -7.75 5.20 -10.25
CA PHE A 46 -7.36 4.54 -9.00
C PHE A 46 -5.87 4.75 -8.70
N SER A 47 -5.00 4.55 -9.69
CA SER A 47 -3.56 4.74 -9.55
C SER A 47 -3.20 6.19 -9.22
N THR A 48 -3.91 7.15 -9.82
CA THR A 48 -3.75 8.59 -9.55
C THR A 48 -4.16 8.93 -8.13
N TRP A 49 -5.34 8.44 -7.70
CA TRP A 49 -5.80 8.60 -6.32
C TRP A 49 -4.83 7.96 -5.33
N LEU A 50 -4.35 6.74 -5.59
CA LEU A 50 -3.46 6.00 -4.69
C LEU A 50 -2.14 6.75 -4.45
N ARG A 51 -1.60 7.42 -5.48
CA ARG A 51 -0.42 8.30 -5.37
C ARG A 51 -0.69 9.58 -4.58
N SER A 52 -1.94 10.02 -4.46
CA SER A 52 -2.31 11.24 -3.72
C SER A 52 -2.50 11.00 -2.21
N VAL A 53 -2.69 9.75 -1.80
CA VAL A 53 -2.90 9.36 -0.39
C VAL A 53 -1.65 8.76 0.25
N THR A 54 -0.53 8.71 -0.48
CA THR A 54 0.78 8.28 0.02
C THR A 54 1.48 9.44 0.71
#